data_AF-A0A6P0V7J5-F1
#
_entry.id   AF-A0A6P0V7J5-F1
#
_cell.length_a   1.000
_cell.length_b   1.000
_cell.length_c   1.000
_cell.angle_alpha   90.00
_cell.angle_beta   90.00
_cell.angle_gamma   90.00
#
_symmetry.space_group_name_H-M   'P 1'
#
loop_
_entity.id
_entity.type
_entity.pdbx_description
1 polymer ?
#
loop_
_entity_poly.entity_id
_entity_poly.type
_entity_poly.pdbx_seq_one_letter_code
_entity_poly.pdbx_strand_id
1 'polypeptide(L)'
;MNNLKTKEQTIASNQASRALNQASRASNQASSRIHKNVMELLVTQEVKRQREQLPENLAKYIDPVEVATYALNRLPPLYACSQQGWLYQELEGQSKFRHQITTAVRQALAAVQRDPIKRSTPLAPSEETELQRAQAALVALQNLLEQEEVSWQNMANMVQKALTKTATEAIKQVLPKKTQKNPVPQKPQVPTLVVYDWKDNLYR
;
A
#
# COMPACT_ATOMS: atom_id res chain seq x y z
N MET A 1 -22.45 63.20 -3.20
CA MET A 1 -21.90 62.59 -4.43
C MET A 1 -20.77 61.55 -4.21
N ASN A 2 -20.33 61.25 -2.98
CA ASN A 2 -19.17 60.36 -2.75
C ASN A 2 -19.48 58.87 -2.54
N ASN A 3 -20.75 58.47 -2.39
CA ASN A 3 -21.11 57.08 -2.06
C ASN A 3 -21.31 56.14 -3.26
N LEU A 4 -21.36 56.68 -4.49
CA LEU A 4 -21.50 55.84 -5.70
C LEU A 4 -20.14 55.32 -6.20
N LYS A 5 -19.08 56.17 -6.17
CA LYS A 5 -17.73 55.77 -6.60
C LYS A 5 -17.14 54.62 -5.76
N THR A 6 -17.40 54.62 -4.45
CA THR A 6 -16.88 53.58 -3.54
C THR A 6 -17.58 52.24 -3.74
N LYS A 7 -18.87 52.24 -4.09
CA LYS A 7 -19.64 51.02 -4.39
C LYS A 7 -19.16 50.38 -5.70
N GLU A 8 -18.92 51.19 -6.73
CA GLU A 8 -18.41 50.70 -8.02
C GLU A 8 -17.00 50.11 -7.90
N GLN A 9 -16.10 50.76 -7.16
CA GLN A 9 -14.76 50.23 -6.90
C GLN A 9 -14.77 48.91 -6.11
N THR A 10 -15.71 48.76 -5.16
CA THR A 10 -15.86 47.52 -4.38
C THR A 10 -16.39 46.37 -5.23
N ILE A 11 -17.33 46.63 -6.14
CA ILE A 11 -17.89 45.63 -7.05
C ILE A 11 -16.82 45.17 -8.05
N ALA A 12 -16.04 46.09 -8.61
CA ALA A 12 -14.95 45.77 -9.54
C ALA A 12 -13.85 44.92 -8.88
N SER A 13 -13.46 45.25 -7.64
CA SER A 13 -12.47 44.47 -6.87
C SER A 13 -12.95 43.05 -6.55
N ASN A 14 -14.22 42.90 -6.18
CA ASN A 14 -14.83 41.59 -5.91
C ASN A 14 -14.98 40.74 -7.18
N GLN A 15 -15.26 41.34 -8.33
CA GLN A 15 -15.31 40.65 -9.62
C GLN A 15 -13.92 40.19 -10.08
N ALA A 16 -12.90 41.04 -9.94
CA ALA A 16 -11.51 40.67 -10.27
C ALA A 16 -11.00 39.50 -9.40
N SER A 17 -11.29 39.52 -8.09
CA SER A 17 -10.93 38.44 -7.16
C SER A 17 -11.64 37.12 -7.48
N ARG A 18 -12.90 37.18 -7.94
CA ARG A 18 -13.66 36.00 -8.41
C ARG A 18 -13.10 35.44 -9.72
N ALA A 19 -12.74 36.30 -10.67
CA ALA A 19 -12.13 35.88 -11.93
C ALA A 19 -10.77 35.20 -11.71
N LEU A 20 -9.93 35.75 -10.83
CA LEU A 20 -8.64 35.16 -10.47
C LEU A 20 -8.80 33.76 -9.84
N ASN A 21 -9.74 33.62 -8.90
CA ASN A 21 -10.05 32.33 -8.28
C ASN A 21 -10.63 31.30 -9.25
N GLN A 22 -11.41 31.73 -10.25
CA GLN A 22 -11.91 30.86 -11.32
C GLN A 22 -10.78 30.42 -12.26
N ALA A 23 -9.86 31.31 -12.62
CA ALA A 23 -8.68 30.99 -13.44
C ALA A 23 -7.72 30.02 -12.72
N SER A 24 -7.48 30.21 -11.43
CA SER A 24 -6.68 29.30 -10.60
C SER A 24 -7.34 27.93 -10.43
N ARG A 25 -8.68 27.88 -10.33
CA ARG A 25 -9.42 26.60 -10.32
C ARG A 25 -9.39 25.90 -11.68
N ALA A 26 -9.53 26.63 -12.77
CA ALA A 26 -9.48 26.08 -14.12
C ALA A 26 -8.09 25.52 -14.46
N SER A 27 -7.01 26.19 -14.02
CA SER A 27 -5.63 25.71 -14.19
C SER A 27 -5.30 24.49 -13.30
N ASN A 28 -5.75 24.48 -12.05
CA ASN A 28 -5.63 23.29 -11.20
C ASN A 28 -6.45 22.09 -11.72
N GLN A 29 -7.65 22.33 -12.26
CA GLN A 29 -8.45 21.29 -12.89
C GLN A 29 -7.86 20.81 -14.22
N ALA A 30 -7.22 21.69 -15.01
CA ALA A 30 -6.54 21.28 -16.23
C ALA A 30 -5.33 20.38 -15.94
N SER A 31 -4.65 20.61 -14.82
CA SER A 31 -3.48 19.83 -14.38
C SER A 31 -3.84 18.44 -13.84
N SER A 32 -5.12 18.15 -13.59
CA SER A 32 -5.59 16.85 -13.08
C SER A 32 -6.46 16.06 -14.06
N ARG A 33 -6.58 16.51 -15.32
CA ARG A 33 -7.35 15.78 -16.34
C ARG A 33 -6.56 14.59 -16.85
N ILE A 34 -7.16 13.41 -16.72
CA ILE A 34 -6.65 12.16 -17.28
C ILE A 34 -7.50 11.73 -18.46
N HIS A 35 -6.88 11.02 -19.41
CA HIS A 35 -7.58 10.32 -20.47
C HIS A 35 -7.23 8.83 -20.36
N LYS A 36 -8.19 7.96 -20.67
CA LYS A 36 -8.00 6.50 -20.60
C LYS A 36 -8.62 5.83 -21.80
N ASN A 37 -8.02 4.73 -22.25
CA ASN A 37 -8.54 3.92 -23.35
C ASN A 37 -9.46 2.82 -22.80
N VAL A 38 -10.75 2.89 -23.12
CA VAL A 38 -11.76 1.91 -22.69
C VAL A 38 -11.51 0.53 -23.30
N MET A 39 -10.87 0.46 -24.48
CA MET A 39 -10.53 -0.80 -25.12
C MET A 39 -9.60 -1.67 -24.24
N GLU A 40 -8.76 -1.06 -23.40
CA GLU A 40 -7.90 -1.80 -22.46
C GLU A 40 -8.72 -2.60 -21.45
N LEU A 41 -9.81 -2.04 -20.92
CA LEU A 41 -10.72 -2.74 -20.02
C LEU A 41 -11.38 -3.93 -20.73
N LEU A 42 -11.96 -3.69 -21.90
CA LEU A 42 -12.70 -4.72 -22.64
C LEU A 42 -11.79 -5.86 -23.09
N VAL A 43 -10.58 -5.56 -23.56
CA VAL A 43 -9.58 -6.57 -23.91
C VAL A 43 -9.15 -7.34 -22.67
N THR A 44 -8.87 -6.68 -21.55
CA THR A 44 -8.48 -7.35 -20.29
C THR A 44 -9.54 -8.36 -19.83
N GLN A 45 -10.81 -7.97 -19.88
CA GLN A 45 -11.94 -8.84 -19.54
C GLN A 45 -12.00 -10.07 -20.47
N GLU A 46 -11.84 -9.86 -21.78
CA GLU A 46 -11.89 -10.94 -22.76
C GLU A 46 -10.66 -11.87 -22.68
N VAL A 47 -9.46 -11.33 -22.42
CA VAL A 47 -8.25 -12.11 -22.17
C VAL A 47 -8.46 -13.01 -20.96
N LYS A 48 -8.99 -12.48 -19.86
CA LYS A 48 -9.32 -13.28 -18.67
C LYS A 48 -10.31 -14.39 -19.03
N ARG A 49 -11.41 -14.05 -19.71
CA ARG A 49 -12.45 -15.00 -20.11
C ARG A 49 -11.93 -16.13 -21.00
N GLN A 50 -11.11 -15.82 -22.02
CA GLN A 50 -10.57 -16.85 -22.92
C GLN A 50 -9.46 -17.67 -22.26
N ARG A 51 -8.65 -17.06 -21.39
CA ARG A 51 -7.57 -17.75 -20.67
C ARG A 51 -8.12 -18.73 -19.62
N GLU A 52 -9.22 -18.41 -18.94
CA GLU A 52 -9.92 -19.34 -18.03
C GLU A 52 -10.45 -20.59 -18.74
N GLN A 53 -10.63 -20.54 -20.07
CA GLN A 53 -11.07 -21.66 -20.89
C GLN A 53 -9.91 -22.54 -21.37
N LEU A 54 -8.65 -22.13 -21.14
CA LEU A 54 -7.48 -22.91 -21.53
C LEU A 54 -7.12 -23.96 -20.47
N PRO A 55 -6.49 -25.08 -20.87
CA PRO A 55 -5.92 -26.03 -19.93
C PRO A 55 -4.91 -25.35 -19.00
N GLU A 56 -4.93 -25.71 -17.71
CA GLU A 56 -4.12 -25.04 -16.68
C GLU A 56 -2.62 -25.05 -17.01
N ASN A 57 -2.14 -26.15 -17.62
CA ASN A 57 -0.76 -26.32 -18.06
C ASN A 57 -0.34 -25.26 -19.07
N LEU A 58 -1.26 -24.84 -19.95
CA LEU A 58 -1.00 -23.83 -20.97
C LEU A 58 -1.17 -22.42 -20.40
N ALA A 59 -2.21 -22.21 -19.59
CA ALA A 59 -2.52 -20.91 -19.00
C ALA A 59 -1.40 -20.36 -18.08
N LYS A 60 -0.53 -21.23 -17.55
CA LYS A 60 0.63 -20.87 -16.72
C LYS A 60 1.76 -20.18 -17.50
N TYR A 61 1.95 -20.51 -18.77
CA TYR A 61 3.04 -19.97 -19.59
C TYR A 61 2.64 -18.75 -20.43
N ILE A 62 1.34 -18.44 -20.47
CA ILE A 62 0.82 -17.30 -21.24
C ILE A 62 0.75 -16.08 -20.32
N ASP A 63 1.54 -15.06 -20.64
CA ASP A 63 1.46 -13.75 -19.99
C ASP A 63 0.21 -12.99 -20.50
N PRO A 64 -0.79 -12.71 -19.64
CA PRO A 64 -1.97 -11.95 -20.04
C PRO A 64 -1.65 -10.52 -20.52
N VAL A 65 -0.55 -9.91 -20.05
CA VAL A 65 -0.14 -8.57 -20.46
C VAL A 65 0.30 -8.60 -21.92
N GLU A 66 1.12 -9.57 -22.32
CA GLU A 66 1.57 -9.72 -23.70
C GLU A 66 0.40 -9.99 -24.66
N VAL A 67 -0.54 -10.85 -24.25
CA VAL A 67 -1.77 -11.12 -25.01
C VAL A 67 -2.59 -9.84 -25.19
N ALA A 68 -2.78 -9.07 -24.11
CA ALA A 68 -3.51 -7.81 -24.16
C ALA A 68 -2.81 -6.79 -25.08
N THR A 69 -1.49 -6.63 -24.96
CA THR A 69 -0.70 -5.74 -25.82
C THR A 69 -0.80 -6.13 -27.30
N TYR A 70 -0.68 -7.43 -27.61
CA TYR A 70 -0.79 -7.91 -28.97
C TYR A 70 -2.19 -7.64 -29.55
N ALA A 71 -3.25 -7.87 -28.77
CA ALA A 71 -4.62 -7.62 -29.19
C ALA A 71 -4.90 -6.11 -29.37
N LEU A 72 -4.48 -5.28 -28.41
CA LEU A 72 -4.68 -3.82 -28.44
C LEU A 72 -4.02 -3.17 -29.65
N ASN A 73 -2.84 -3.64 -30.06
CA ASN A 73 -2.16 -3.16 -31.27
C ASN A 73 -2.93 -3.44 -32.58
N ARG A 74 -4.05 -4.16 -32.53
CA ARG A 74 -4.89 -4.52 -33.69
C ARG A 74 -6.32 -3.99 -33.58
N LEU A 75 -6.65 -3.30 -32.50
CA LEU A 75 -7.99 -2.80 -32.22
C LEU A 75 -7.99 -1.28 -32.25
N PRO A 76 -9.09 -0.64 -32.70
CA PRO A 76 -9.20 0.80 -32.62
C PRO A 76 -9.23 1.25 -31.15
N PRO A 77 -8.50 2.31 -30.78
CA PRO A 77 -8.55 2.85 -29.42
C PRO A 77 -9.86 3.62 -29.18
N LEU A 78 -10.40 3.50 -27.97
CA LEU A 78 -11.61 4.20 -27.53
C LEU A 78 -11.29 5.08 -26.33
N TYR A 79 -10.79 6.29 -26.57
CA TYR A 79 -10.40 7.21 -25.51
C TYR A 79 -11.58 7.96 -24.90
N ALA A 80 -11.53 8.14 -23.59
CA ALA A 80 -12.45 9.00 -22.85
C ALA A 80 -11.70 9.87 -21.83
N CYS A 81 -12.15 11.12 -21.69
CA CYS A 81 -11.64 12.10 -20.71
C CYS A 81 -12.69 12.48 -19.64
N SER A 82 -13.90 11.90 -19.73
CA SER A 82 -15.00 12.11 -18.78
C SER A 82 -15.67 10.79 -18.44
N GLN A 83 -16.36 10.74 -17.31
CA GLN A 83 -17.09 9.54 -16.88
C GLN A 83 -18.25 9.21 -17.82
N GLN A 84 -18.97 10.22 -18.34
CA GLN A 84 -20.01 10.00 -19.34
C GLN A 84 -19.43 9.45 -20.65
N GLY A 85 -18.30 10.01 -21.09
CA GLY A 85 -17.59 9.51 -22.27
C GLY A 85 -17.11 8.08 -22.09
N TRP A 86 -16.63 7.73 -20.89
CA TRP A 86 -16.21 6.37 -20.56
C TRP A 86 -17.36 5.37 -20.73
N LEU A 87 -18.52 5.65 -20.11
CA LEU A 87 -19.70 4.78 -20.21
C LEU A 87 -20.20 4.63 -21.65
N TYR A 88 -20.21 5.73 -22.42
CA TYR A 88 -20.60 5.68 -23.83
C TYR A 88 -19.65 4.80 -24.64
N GLN A 89 -18.34 5.00 -24.50
CA GLN A 89 -17.32 4.22 -25.20
C GLN A 89 -17.32 2.75 -24.79
N GLU A 90 -17.65 2.46 -23.53
CA GLU A 90 -17.81 1.09 -23.04
C GLU A 90 -18.99 0.39 -23.74
N LEU A 91 -20.15 1.04 -23.82
CA LEU A 91 -21.33 0.52 -24.51
C LEU A 91 -21.09 0.35 -26.02
N GLU A 92 -20.44 1.33 -26.67
CA GLU A 92 -20.06 1.23 -28.08
C GLU A 92 -19.09 0.06 -28.29
N GLY A 93 -18.05 -0.04 -27.44
CA GLY A 93 -17.08 -1.13 -27.45
C GLY A 93 -17.73 -2.51 -27.37
N GLN A 94 -18.64 -2.70 -26.41
CA GLN A 94 -19.34 -3.95 -26.18
C GLN A 94 -20.32 -4.32 -27.31
N SER A 95 -20.92 -3.34 -28.00
CA SER A 95 -21.88 -3.61 -29.08
C SER A 95 -21.19 -3.79 -30.43
N LYS A 96 -20.30 -2.87 -30.81
CA LYS A 96 -19.71 -2.77 -32.14
C LYS A 96 -18.43 -3.58 -32.30
N PHE A 97 -17.59 -3.64 -31.26
CA PHE A 97 -16.25 -4.21 -31.36
C PHE A 97 -16.11 -5.59 -30.72
N ARG A 98 -17.13 -6.12 -30.05
CA ARG A 98 -17.09 -7.42 -29.37
C ARG A 98 -16.52 -8.56 -30.20
N HIS A 99 -16.96 -8.70 -31.46
CA HIS A 99 -16.46 -9.77 -32.34
C HIS A 99 -14.98 -9.57 -32.72
N GLN A 100 -14.58 -8.33 -32.98
CA GLN A 100 -13.19 -7.98 -33.29
C GLN A 100 -12.29 -8.23 -32.08
N ILE A 101 -12.71 -7.81 -30.88
CA ILE A 101 -12.02 -8.05 -29.61
C ILE A 101 -11.83 -9.56 -29.40
N THR A 102 -12.90 -10.33 -29.52
CA THR A 102 -12.87 -11.80 -29.37
C THR A 102 -11.84 -12.43 -30.32
N THR A 103 -11.83 -12.00 -31.58
CA THR A 103 -10.95 -12.53 -32.63
C THR A 103 -9.50 -12.11 -32.40
N ALA A 104 -9.26 -10.84 -32.05
CA ALA A 104 -7.93 -10.31 -31.76
C ALA A 104 -7.30 -11.02 -30.55
N VAL A 105 -8.06 -11.22 -29.48
CA VAL A 105 -7.59 -11.96 -28.28
C VAL A 105 -7.29 -13.42 -28.62
N ARG A 106 -8.13 -14.07 -29.43
CA ARG A 106 -7.86 -15.46 -29.87
C ARG A 106 -6.56 -15.57 -30.67
N GLN A 107 -6.34 -14.62 -31.59
CA GLN A 107 -5.09 -14.55 -32.37
C GLN A 107 -3.89 -14.24 -31.48
N ALA A 108 -4.06 -13.39 -30.47
CA ALA A 108 -3.02 -13.06 -29.50
C ALA A 108 -2.61 -14.27 -28.69
N LEU A 109 -3.57 -15.03 -28.16
CA LEU A 109 -3.30 -16.28 -27.43
C LEU A 109 -2.52 -17.28 -28.29
N ALA A 110 -2.93 -17.47 -29.55
CA ALA A 110 -2.24 -18.35 -30.47
C ALA A 110 -0.81 -17.88 -30.80
N ALA A 111 -0.59 -16.57 -30.93
CA ALA A 111 0.72 -16.00 -31.21
C ALA A 111 1.68 -16.14 -30.01
N VAL A 112 1.20 -15.82 -28.80
CA VAL A 112 2.00 -15.95 -27.56
C VAL A 112 2.31 -17.41 -27.26
N GLN A 113 1.35 -18.33 -27.50
CA GLN A 113 1.58 -19.76 -27.35
C GLN A 113 2.68 -20.30 -28.28
N ARG A 114 2.88 -19.70 -29.45
CA ARG A 114 3.90 -20.14 -30.42
C ARG A 114 5.32 -19.88 -29.93
N ASP A 115 5.54 -18.78 -29.20
CA ASP A 115 6.86 -18.32 -28.75
C ASP A 115 6.96 -18.17 -27.21
N PRO A 116 6.73 -19.23 -26.41
CA PRO A 116 6.61 -19.13 -24.95
C PRO A 116 7.94 -18.84 -24.21
N ILE A 117 9.09 -18.93 -24.88
CA ILE A 117 10.43 -18.73 -24.28
C ILE A 117 11.03 -17.37 -24.68
N LYS A 118 10.20 -16.43 -25.17
CA LYS A 118 10.68 -15.12 -25.57
C LYS A 118 11.16 -14.34 -24.34
N ARG A 119 12.47 -14.09 -24.25
CA ARG A 119 13.03 -13.22 -23.20
C ARG A 119 12.72 -11.76 -23.56
N SER A 120 11.80 -11.15 -22.83
CA SER A 120 11.51 -9.72 -22.92
C SER A 120 11.96 -9.02 -21.63
N THR A 121 12.45 -7.79 -21.76
CA THR A 121 12.71 -6.91 -20.62
C THR A 121 11.43 -6.12 -20.34
N PRO A 122 10.76 -6.31 -19.20
CA PRO A 122 9.52 -5.60 -18.89
C PRO A 122 9.73 -4.09 -18.79
N LEU A 123 8.71 -3.31 -19.13
CA LEU A 123 8.72 -1.87 -18.87
C LEU A 123 8.64 -1.61 -17.37
N ALA A 124 9.36 -0.58 -16.91
CA ALA A 124 9.25 -0.13 -15.53
C ALA A 124 7.82 0.38 -15.26
N PRO A 125 7.26 0.12 -14.06
CA PRO A 125 5.98 0.67 -13.67
C PRO A 125 6.01 2.20 -13.72
N SER A 126 4.87 2.83 -14.03
CA SER A 126 4.76 4.29 -13.99
C SER A 126 4.92 4.82 -12.56
N GLU A 127 5.35 6.07 -12.40
CA GLU A 127 5.40 6.76 -11.09
C GLU A 127 4.05 6.69 -10.37
N GLU A 128 2.93 6.79 -11.09
CA GLU A 128 1.59 6.62 -10.52
C GLU A 128 1.39 5.23 -9.91
N THR A 129 1.88 4.19 -10.58
CA THR A 129 1.82 2.81 -10.07
C THR A 129 2.70 2.65 -8.83
N GLU A 130 3.87 3.29 -8.80
CA GLU A 130 4.75 3.28 -7.63
C GLU A 130 4.13 4.00 -6.44
N LEU A 131 3.51 5.17 -6.67
CA LEU A 131 2.76 5.90 -5.67
C LEU A 131 1.59 5.09 -5.11
N GLN A 132 0.84 4.39 -5.97
CA GLN A 132 -0.24 3.50 -5.54
C GLN A 132 0.28 2.34 -4.68
N ARG A 133 1.41 1.72 -5.05
CA ARG A 133 2.05 0.67 -4.24
C ARG A 133 2.54 1.20 -2.90
N ALA A 134 3.15 2.39 -2.89
CA ALA A 134 3.59 3.05 -1.68
C ALA A 134 2.38 3.33 -0.76
N GLN A 135 1.27 3.83 -1.31
CA GLN A 135 0.05 4.08 -0.56
C GLN A 135 -0.55 2.77 0.00
N ALA A 136 -0.57 1.70 -0.80
CA ALA A 136 -1.05 0.39 -0.34
C ALA A 136 -0.16 -0.17 0.79
N ALA A 137 1.15 -0.01 0.70
CA ALA A 137 2.09 -0.40 1.76
C ALA A 137 1.85 0.42 3.04
N LEU A 138 1.55 1.71 2.92
CA LEU A 138 1.21 2.56 4.07
C LEU A 138 -0.07 2.09 4.76
N VAL A 139 -1.11 1.75 4.00
CA VAL A 139 -2.36 1.19 4.55
C VAL A 139 -2.11 -0.15 5.24
N ALA A 140 -1.29 -1.02 4.64
CA ALA A 140 -0.94 -2.30 5.24
C ALA A 140 -0.18 -2.12 6.57
N LEU A 141 0.74 -1.17 6.64
CA LEU A 141 1.45 -0.80 7.86
C LEU A 141 0.53 -0.19 8.91
N GLN A 142 -0.44 0.62 8.51
CA GLN A 142 -1.45 1.17 9.42
C GLN A 142 -2.26 0.07 10.10
N ASN A 143 -2.74 -0.91 9.32
CA ASN A 143 -3.46 -2.06 9.84
C ASN A 143 -2.61 -2.89 10.80
N LEU A 144 -1.33 -3.08 10.49
CA LEU A 144 -0.41 -3.84 11.34
C LEU A 144 -0.10 -3.15 12.67
N LEU A 145 -0.05 -1.82 12.66
CA LEU A 145 0.29 -1.02 13.83
C LEU A 145 -0.93 -0.67 14.70
N GLU A 146 -2.15 -0.95 14.24
CA GLU A 146 -3.42 -0.64 14.93
C GLU A 146 -3.47 0.84 15.38
N GLN A 147 -2.97 1.77 14.56
CA GLN A 147 -2.96 3.21 14.86
C GLN A 147 -3.86 3.98 13.88
N GLU A 148 -4.67 4.90 14.40
CA GLU A 148 -5.71 5.59 13.64
C GLU A 148 -5.17 6.65 12.64
N GLU A 149 -3.95 7.18 12.85
CA GLU A 149 -3.39 8.24 11.99
C GLU A 149 -1.94 7.95 11.55
N VAL A 150 -1.77 7.14 10.50
CA VAL A 150 -0.47 6.96 9.83
C VAL A 150 -0.39 7.88 8.61
N SER A 151 0.68 8.67 8.56
CA SER A 151 1.05 9.55 7.44
C SER A 151 2.52 9.35 7.08
N TRP A 152 2.92 9.79 5.89
CA TRP A 152 4.32 9.67 5.44
C TRP A 152 5.33 10.37 6.36
N GLN A 153 4.90 11.43 7.07
CA GLN A 153 5.75 12.21 7.95
C GLN A 153 5.95 11.56 9.32
N ASN A 154 4.93 10.84 9.84
CA ASN A 154 4.98 10.22 11.15
C ASN A 154 5.38 8.74 11.12
N MET A 155 5.38 8.10 9.94
CA MET A 155 5.63 6.66 9.77
C MET A 155 6.96 6.20 10.39
N ALA A 156 8.08 6.88 10.10
CA ALA A 156 9.39 6.48 10.62
C ALA A 156 9.42 6.45 12.17
N ASN A 157 8.88 7.48 12.80
CA ASN A 157 8.77 7.59 14.25
C ASN A 157 7.82 6.53 14.84
N MET A 158 6.74 6.21 14.14
CA MET A 158 5.77 5.21 14.58
C MET A 158 6.34 3.79 14.51
N VAL A 159 7.04 3.44 13.42
CA VAL A 159 7.74 2.16 13.30
C VAL A 159 8.79 2.03 14.41
N GLN A 160 9.55 3.09 14.70
CA GLN A 160 10.52 3.09 15.79
C GLN A 160 9.86 2.85 17.17
N LYS A 161 8.72 3.50 17.44
CA LYS A 161 7.95 3.28 18.69
C LYS A 161 7.41 1.85 18.79
N ALA A 162 6.89 1.30 17.69
CA ALA A 162 6.38 -0.06 17.67
C ALA A 162 7.50 -1.09 17.93
N LEU A 163 8.66 -0.92 17.29
CA LEU A 163 9.82 -1.79 17.49
C LEU A 163 10.37 -1.72 18.92
N THR A 164 10.44 -0.52 19.52
CA THR A 164 10.90 -0.39 20.91
C THR A 164 9.90 -0.98 21.91
N LYS A 165 8.59 -0.84 21.67
CA LYS A 165 7.54 -1.50 22.48
C LYS A 165 7.67 -3.02 22.42
N THR A 166 7.79 -3.59 21.22
CA THR A 166 7.96 -5.05 21.06
C THR A 166 9.27 -5.55 21.67
N ALA A 167 10.37 -4.82 21.49
CA ALA A 167 11.66 -5.19 22.09
C ALA A 167 11.61 -5.16 23.63
N THR A 168 10.94 -4.17 24.21
CA THR A 168 10.79 -4.08 25.68
C THR A 168 9.85 -5.15 26.23
N GLU A 169 8.77 -5.49 25.54
CA GLU A 169 7.90 -6.61 25.91
C GLU A 169 8.60 -7.97 25.76
N ALA A 170 9.41 -8.17 24.72
CA ALA A 170 10.22 -9.37 24.55
C ALA A 170 11.26 -9.53 25.69
N ILE A 171 11.91 -8.44 26.10
CA ILE A 171 12.88 -8.45 27.22
C ILE A 171 12.18 -8.80 28.55
N LYS A 172 10.96 -8.31 28.80
CA LYS A 172 10.18 -8.68 29.99
C LYS A 172 9.81 -10.17 30.03
N GLN A 173 9.58 -10.80 28.88
CA GLN A 173 9.26 -12.23 28.80
C GLN A 173 10.46 -13.15 29.02
N VAL A 174 11.69 -12.66 28.80
CA VAL A 174 12.94 -13.43 28.95
C VAL A 174 13.55 -13.34 30.36
N LEU A 175 13.12 -12.40 31.21
CA LEU A 175 13.59 -12.28 32.59
C LEU A 175 12.84 -13.27 33.52
N PRO A 176 13.54 -14.25 34.16
CA PRO A 176 12.88 -15.15 35.10
C PRO A 176 12.35 -14.36 36.31
N LYS A 177 11.10 -14.65 36.70
CA LYS A 177 10.46 -14.11 37.91
C LYS A 177 11.43 -14.25 39.08
N LYS A 178 11.84 -13.12 39.68
CA LYS A 178 12.66 -13.10 40.90
C LYS A 178 12.04 -14.04 41.93
N THR A 179 12.84 -15.01 42.35
CA THR A 179 12.60 -15.97 43.41
C THR A 179 12.04 -15.27 44.65
N GLN A 180 11.01 -15.90 45.23
CA GLN A 180 10.42 -15.53 46.50
C GLN A 180 11.50 -15.35 47.57
N LYS A 181 11.34 -14.31 48.41
CA LYS A 181 12.13 -14.11 49.63
C LYS A 181 12.10 -15.38 50.48
N ASN A 182 13.21 -16.11 50.57
CA ASN A 182 13.40 -17.08 51.64
C ASN A 182 13.47 -16.33 52.99
N PRO A 183 12.77 -16.77 54.05
CA PRO A 183 12.92 -16.18 55.36
C PRO A 183 14.31 -16.48 55.94
N VAL A 184 14.80 -15.52 56.73
CA VAL A 184 16.13 -15.42 57.36
C VAL A 184 16.55 -16.73 58.03
N PRO A 185 17.81 -17.21 57.84
CA PRO A 185 18.32 -18.37 58.58
C PRO A 185 18.50 -18.05 60.07
N GLN A 186 17.88 -18.85 60.93
CA GLN A 186 18.04 -18.79 62.38
C GLN A 186 19.49 -19.16 62.76
N LYS A 187 20.11 -18.35 63.64
CA LYS A 187 21.46 -18.60 64.17
C LYS A 187 21.51 -19.93 64.94
N PRO A 188 22.55 -20.77 64.76
CA PRO A 188 22.70 -22.00 65.53
C PRO A 188 22.97 -21.69 67.02
N GLN A 189 22.21 -22.33 67.90
CA GLN A 189 22.43 -22.32 69.35
C GLN A 189 23.62 -23.24 69.68
N VAL A 190 24.65 -22.70 70.33
CA VAL A 190 25.82 -23.46 70.79
C VAL A 190 25.48 -24.10 72.15
N PRO A 191 25.66 -25.42 72.34
CA PRO A 191 25.46 -26.05 73.64
C PRO A 191 26.52 -25.60 74.65
N THR A 192 26.08 -25.09 75.81
CA THR A 192 26.95 -24.79 76.95
C THR A 192 27.50 -26.09 77.53
N LEU A 193 28.77 -26.39 77.29
CA LEU A 193 29.49 -27.45 77.99
C LEU A 193 30.08 -26.91 79.29
N VAL A 194 29.77 -27.61 80.38
CA VAL A 194 30.17 -27.32 81.75
C VAL A 194 31.69 -27.44 81.89
N VAL A 195 32.27 -26.43 82.53
CA VAL A 195 33.70 -26.24 82.81
C VAL A 195 34.20 -27.27 83.83
N TYR A 196 35.32 -27.95 83.52
CA TYR A 196 36.20 -28.54 84.54
C TYR A 196 37.59 -27.91 84.44
N ASP A 197 37.92 -27.25 85.54
CA ASP A 197 39.18 -26.58 85.88
C ASP A 197 40.30 -27.60 86.11
N TRP A 198 41.50 -27.36 85.57
CA TRP A 198 42.61 -28.33 85.67
C TRP A 198 43.98 -27.79 86.07
N LYS A 199 44.17 -26.52 86.47
CA LYS A 199 45.49 -26.07 87.00
C LYS A 199 45.42 -24.95 88.03
N ASP A 200 45.02 -25.31 89.24
CA ASP A 200 45.67 -24.82 90.45
C ASP A 200 46.67 -25.88 90.96
N ASN A 201 47.80 -25.40 91.47
CA ASN A 201 49.08 -26.10 91.55
C ASN A 201 49.17 -27.27 92.53
N LEU A 202 49.74 -28.38 92.06
CA LEU A 202 50.70 -29.16 92.83
C LEU A 202 51.90 -29.42 91.93
N TYR A 203 52.88 -28.52 91.91
CA TYR A 203 54.33 -28.82 91.84
C TYR A 203 55.11 -27.49 91.94
N ARG A 204 55.65 -27.27 93.15
CA ARG A 204 56.78 -26.39 93.54
C ARG A 204 56.67 -24.87 93.36
#